data_AF-Q07A36-F1
#
_entry.id   AF-Q07A36-F1
#
_cell.length_a   1.000
_cell.length_b   1.000
_cell.length_c   1.000
_cell.angle_alpha   90.00
_cell.angle_beta   90.00
_cell.angle_gamma   90.00
#
_symmetry.space_group_name_H-M   'P 1'
#
loop_
_entity.id
_entity.type
_entity.pdbx_description
1 polymer ?
#
loop_
_entity_poly.entity_id
_entity_poly.type
_entity_poly.pdbx_seq_one_letter_code
_entity_poly.pdbx_strand_id
1 'polypeptide(L)' 'MVVILKFVYVMVIFVSLFLMAINVNAIPGMPCINDVDCEKYISPVSGYQVKCIDGNCERIRI' A
#
# COMPACT_ATOMS: atom_id res chain seq x y z
N MET A 1 -9.16 0.99 -38.33
CA MET A 1 -9.39 -0.29 -37.63
C MET A 1 -8.14 -0.81 -36.89
N VAL A 2 -7.04 -1.16 -37.57
CA VAL A 2 -5.80 -1.66 -36.91
C VAL A 2 -5.18 -0.66 -35.93
N VAL A 3 -5.21 0.64 -36.26
CA VAL A 3 -4.67 1.71 -35.40
C VAL A 3 -5.43 1.81 -34.07
N ILE A 4 -6.76 1.69 -34.12
CA ILE A 4 -7.63 1.77 -32.93
C ILE A 4 -7.40 0.54 -32.05
N LEU A 5 -7.30 -0.65 -32.64
CA LEU A 5 -6.99 -1.89 -31.92
C LEU A 5 -5.64 -1.82 -31.19
N LYS A 6 -4.61 -1.26 -31.83
CA LYS A 6 -3.30 -1.03 -31.19
C LYS A 6 -3.40 -0.08 -30.00
N PHE A 7 -4.16 1.00 -30.14
CA PHE A 7 -4.36 1.97 -29.06
C PHE A 7 -5.08 1.36 -27.86
N VAL A 8 -6.15 0.60 -28.10
CA VAL A 8 -6.88 -0.11 -27.04
C VAL A 8 -5.97 -1.11 -26.32
N TYR A 9 -5.14 -1.86 -27.06
CA TYR A 9 -4.22 -2.83 -26.47
C TYR A 9 -3.20 -2.17 -25.53
N VAL A 10 -2.61 -1.05 -25.95
CA VAL A 10 -1.68 -0.26 -25.13
C VAL A 10 -2.39 0.26 -23.88
N MET A 11 -3.62 0.77 -24.00
CA MET A 11 -4.40 1.25 -22.84
C MET A 11 -4.71 0.15 -21.84
N VAL A 12 -5.10 -1.04 -22.30
CA VAL A 12 -5.35 -2.20 -21.42
C VAL A 12 -4.09 -2.60 -20.67
N ILE A 13 -2.93 -2.60 -21.32
CA ILE A 13 -1.64 -2.90 -20.66
C ILE A 13 -1.33 -1.85 -19.59
N PHE A 14 -1.46 -0.57 -19.91
CA PHE A 14 -1.20 0.51 -18.95
C PHE A 14 -2.12 0.44 -17.73
N VAL A 15 -3.42 0.22 -17.93
CA VAL A 15 -4.38 0.07 -16.82
C VAL A 15 -4.06 -1.17 -15.98
N SER A 16 -3.73 -2.29 -16.62
CA SER A 16 -3.38 -3.54 -15.92
C SER A 16 -2.13 -3.36 -15.05
N LEU A 17 -1.08 -2.74 -15.58
CA LEU A 17 0.14 -2.43 -14.85
C LEU A 17 -0.12 -1.47 -13.68
N PHE A 18 -0.97 -0.46 -13.89
CA PHE A 18 -1.35 0.50 -12.86
C PHE A 18 -2.13 -0.17 -11.71
N LEU A 19 -3.07 -1.06 -12.03
CA LEU A 19 -3.81 -1.82 -11.02
C LEU A 19 -2.90 -2.76 -10.21
N MET A 20 -1.94 -3.43 -10.86
CA MET A 20 -0.94 -4.23 -10.14
C MET A 20 -0.05 -3.35 -9.23
N ALA A 21 0.31 -2.15 -9.67
CA ALA A 21 1.10 -1.20 -8.89
C ALA A 21 0.35 -0.63 -7.67
N ILE A 22 -0.96 -0.39 -7.78
CA ILE A 22 -1.77 0.02 -6.62
C ILE A 22 -1.81 -1.09 -5.57
N ASN A 23 -1.86 -2.35 -5.99
CA ASN A 23 -1.95 -3.49 -5.09
C ASN A 23 -0.65 -3.78 -4.33
N VAL A 24 0.51 -3.25 -4.77
CA VAL A 24 1.76 -3.34 -4.01
C VAL A 24 1.92 -2.24 -2.96
N ASN A 25 1.15 -1.14 -3.03
CA ASN A 25 1.02 -0.21 -1.91
C ASN A 25 0.11 -0.75 -0.81
N ALA A 26 -0.72 -1.75 -1.14
CA ALA A 26 -1.27 -2.68 -0.17
C ALA A 26 -0.24 -3.79 0.16
N ILE A 27 1.02 -3.40 0.45
CA ILE A 27 1.85 -4.24 1.32
C ILE A 27 0.93 -4.59 2.47
N PRO A 28 0.76 -5.88 2.83
CA PRO A 28 -0.01 -6.22 4.01
C PRO A 28 0.78 -5.66 5.19
N GLY A 29 0.52 -4.39 5.51
CA GLY A 29 0.79 -3.85 6.81
C GLY A 29 0.14 -4.80 7.79
N MET A 30 0.73 -4.91 8.98
CA MET A 30 0.07 -5.68 10.01
C MET A 30 -1.31 -5.06 10.23
N PRO A 31 -2.40 -5.81 9.99
CA PRO A 31 -3.72 -5.25 10.12
C PRO A 31 -3.93 -4.84 11.58
N CYS A 32 -4.44 -3.63 11.79
CA CYS A 32 -4.67 -3.09 13.13
C CYS A 32 -6.04 -2.42 13.22
N ILE A 33 -6.63 -2.42 14.41
CA ILE A 33 -7.86 -1.69 14.72
C ILE A 33 -7.53 -0.45 15.54
N ASN A 34 -6.49 -0.54 16.36
CA ASN A 34 -6.02 0.53 17.22
C ASN A 34 -4.48 0.50 17.34
N ASP A 35 -3.89 1.59 17.86
CA ASP A 35 -2.44 1.73 17.99
C ASP A 35 -1.80 0.62 18.86
N VAL A 36 -2.56 0.11 19.85
CA VAL A 36 -2.11 -0.93 20.78
C VAL A 36 -1.87 -2.27 20.08
N ASP A 37 -2.64 -2.57 19.03
CA ASP A 37 -2.41 -3.77 18.21
C ASP A 37 -1.02 -3.76 17.59
N CYS A 38 -0.50 -2.58 17.21
CA CYS A 38 0.80 -2.43 16.57
C CYS A 38 1.98 -2.54 17.52
N GLU A 39 1.80 -2.21 18.80
CA GLU A 39 2.84 -2.34 19.83
C GLU A 39 3.29 -3.80 20.03
N LYS A 40 2.43 -4.77 19.73
CA LYS A 40 2.77 -6.20 19.81
C LYS A 40 3.74 -6.65 18.71
N TYR A 41 3.78 -5.95 17.59
CA TYR A 41 4.47 -6.40 16.38
C TYR A 41 5.71 -5.56 16.07
N ILE A 42 5.72 -4.29 16.44
CA ILE A 42 6.79 -3.35 16.13
C ILE A 42 7.41 -2.86 17.42
N SER A 43 8.67 -3.25 17.65
CA SER A 43 9.43 -2.73 18.78
C SER A 43 9.56 -1.21 18.67
N PRO A 44 9.37 -0.47 19.78
CA PRO A 44 9.56 0.96 19.80
C PRO A 44 11.03 1.29 19.48
N VAL A 45 11.23 2.26 18.59
CA VAL A 45 12.55 2.77 18.22
C VAL A 45 12.61 4.23 18.62
N SER A 46 13.72 4.67 19.23
CA SER A 46 13.89 6.04 19.69
C SER A 46 13.69 7.04 18.54
N GLY A 47 12.85 8.07 18.76
CA GLY A 47 12.46 9.05 17.75
C GLY A 47 11.37 8.59 16.79
N TYR A 48 10.72 7.44 17.03
CA TYR A 48 9.60 6.95 16.25
C TYR A 48 8.45 6.45 17.13
N GLN A 49 7.22 6.79 16.75
CA GLN A 49 5.97 6.23 17.28
C GLN A 49 5.37 5.27 16.25
N VAL A 50 4.70 4.23 16.72
CA VAL A 50 3.95 3.31 15.88
C VAL A 50 2.47 3.70 16.00
N LYS A 51 1.77 3.83 14.86
CA LYS A 51 0.34 4.11 14.83
C LYS A 51 -0.38 3.23 13.84
N CYS A 52 -1.66 3.02 14.08
CA CYS A 52 -2.56 2.39 13.13
C CYS A 52 -3.12 3.47 12.19
N ILE A 53 -2.71 3.44 10.92
CA ILE A 53 -3.19 4.35 9.87
C ILE A 53 -3.83 3.51 8.77
N ASP A 54 -5.09 3.82 8.44
CA ASP A 54 -5.86 3.13 7.41
C ASP A 54 -5.88 1.59 7.58
N GLY A 55 -5.91 1.14 8.84
CA GLY A 55 -5.92 -0.28 9.19
C GLY A 55 -4.57 -0.98 9.11
N ASN A 56 -3.46 -0.23 8.91
CA ASN A 56 -2.11 -0.75 8.85
C ASN A 56 -1.20 -0.10 9.90
N CYS A 57 -0.31 -0.89 10.49
CA CYS A 57 0.71 -0.38 11.41
C CYS A 57 1.82 0.37 10.66
N GLU A 58 1.90 1.68 10.89
CA GLU A 58 2.92 2.56 10.33
C GLU A 58 3.85 3.12 11.41
N ARG A 59 5.11 3.37 11.04
CA ARG A 59 6.12 3.99 11.91
C ARG A 59 6.28 5.46 11.54
N ILE A 60 5.89 6.34 12.45
CA ILE A 60 5.94 7.80 12.29
C ILE A 60 7.11 8.34 13.12
N ARG A 61 7.84 9.32 12.59
CA ARG A 61 8.91 10.00 13.33
C ARG A 61 8.32 11.00 14.34
N ILE A 62 8.85 11.02 15.56
CA ILE A 62 8.51 11.98 16.64
C ILE A 62 9.43 13.19 16.52
#